data_AF-A0A6J4IR55-F1
#
_entry.id   AF-A0A6J4IR55-F1
#
_cell.length_a   1.000
_cell.length_b   1.000
_cell.length_c   1.000
_cell.angle_alpha   90.00
_cell.angle_beta   90.00
_cell.angle_gamma   90.00
#
_symmetry.space_group_name_H-M   'P 1'
#
loop_
_entity.id
_entity.type
_entity.pdbx_description
1 polymer ?
#
loop_
_entity_poly.entity_id
_entity_poly.type
_entity_poly.pdbx_seq_one_letter_code
_entity_poly.pdbx_strand_id
1 'polypeptide(L)'
;VEVPKDPSKSHPYRQMEVVARVNANLNDWKINPFDVQSIVKAYGVKSRPEFYYLSSVRNSSPQYSEAFIEWMIDQYQRDHTFFTASRRKAKASP
;
A
#
# COMPACT_ATOMS: atom_id res chain seq x y z
N VAL A 1 -15.47 24.76 -4.33
CA VAL A 1 -16.20 23.56 -4.80
C VAL A 1 -15.21 22.41 -4.76
N GLU A 2 -15.36 21.51 -3.80
CA GLU A 2 -14.49 20.32 -3.72
C GLU A 2 -15.01 19.33 -4.76
N VAL A 3 -14.24 19.15 -5.83
CA VAL A 3 -14.61 18.24 -6.92
C VAL A 3 -14.56 16.81 -6.36
N PRO A 4 -15.62 16.00 -6.52
CA PRO A 4 -15.57 14.59 -6.11
C PRO A 4 -14.36 13.92 -6.77
N LYS A 5 -13.35 13.55 -5.96
CA LYS A 5 -12.20 12.79 -6.45
C LYS A 5 -12.71 11.43 -6.87
N ASP A 6 -12.71 11.16 -8.17
CA ASP A 6 -13.00 9.83 -8.72
C ASP A 6 -11.98 8.83 -8.13
N PRO A 7 -12.41 7.87 -7.30
CA PRO A 7 -11.51 6.88 -6.71
C PRO A 7 -10.81 6.04 -7.77
N SER A 8 -11.45 5.82 -8.92
CA SER A 8 -10.89 5.09 -10.06
C SER A 8 -9.67 5.79 -10.66
N LYS A 9 -9.48 7.09 -10.37
CA LYS A 9 -8.31 7.87 -10.81
C LYS A 9 -7.31 8.11 -9.69
N SER A 10 -7.80 8.31 -8.47
CA SER A 10 -6.92 8.61 -7.32
C SER A 10 -6.36 7.37 -6.63
N HIS A 11 -7.13 6.28 -6.59
CA HIS A 11 -6.80 5.02 -5.94
C HIS A 11 -7.15 3.82 -6.85
N PRO A 12 -6.60 3.75 -8.08
CA PRO A 12 -7.01 2.73 -9.04
C PRO A 12 -6.63 1.30 -8.62
N TYR A 13 -5.68 1.12 -7.69
CA TYR A 13 -5.03 -0.17 -7.49
C TYR A 13 -5.63 -0.97 -6.34
N ARG A 14 -5.92 -2.24 -6.59
CA ARG A 14 -6.17 -3.23 -5.54
C ARG A 14 -4.86 -3.85 -5.08
N GLN A 15 -4.92 -4.60 -3.98
CA GLN A 15 -3.74 -5.22 -3.38
C GLN A 15 -2.87 -6.04 -4.35
N MET A 16 -3.48 -6.83 -5.23
CA MET A 16 -2.74 -7.64 -6.21
C MET A 16 -2.00 -6.77 -7.24
N GLU A 17 -2.58 -5.63 -7.62
CA GLU A 17 -1.98 -4.69 -8.56
C GLU A 17 -0.83 -3.92 -7.90
N VAL A 18 -0.96 -3.55 -6.62
CA VAL A 18 0.15 -3.00 -5.82
C VAL A 18 1.32 -3.98 -5.81
N VAL A 19 1.07 -5.26 -5.51
CA VAL A 19 2.12 -6.30 -5.52
C VAL A 19 2.80 -6.39 -6.89
N ALA A 20 2.02 -6.45 -7.97
CA ALA A 20 2.56 -6.54 -9.32
C ALA A 20 3.44 -5.33 -9.67
N ARG A 21 2.97 -4.11 -9.37
CA ARG A 21 3.70 -2.86 -9.67
C ARG A 21 4.98 -2.72 -8.87
N VAL A 22 4.96 -3.00 -7.56
CA VAL A 22 6.17 -2.96 -6.74
C VAL A 22 7.17 -4.00 -7.23
N ASN A 23 6.72 -5.22 -7.53
CA ASN A 23 7.59 -6.27 -8.05
C ASN A 23 8.12 -5.99 -9.46
N ALA A 24 7.45 -5.19 -10.27
CA ALA A 24 7.95 -4.75 -11.57
C ALA A 24 9.04 -3.68 -11.44
N ASN A 25 9.04 -2.90 -10.35
CA ASN A 25 10.02 -1.85 -10.08
C ASN A 25 11.20 -2.31 -9.22
N LEU A 26 11.08 -3.46 -8.54
CA LEU A 26 12.15 -4.03 -7.72
C LEU A 26 12.73 -5.29 -8.37
N ASN A 27 14.03 -5.24 -8.67
CA ASN A 27 14.78 -6.35 -9.25
C ASN A 27 15.23 -7.36 -8.19
N ASP A 28 15.70 -6.87 -7.04
CA ASP A 28 16.38 -7.69 -6.02
C ASP A 28 15.45 -8.26 -4.95
N TRP A 29 14.19 -7.83 -4.92
CA TRP A 29 13.22 -8.28 -3.92
C TRP A 29 11.83 -8.44 -4.52
N LYS A 30 11.12 -9.49 -4.09
CA LYS A 30 9.72 -9.73 -4.44
C LYS A 30 8.87 -9.70 -3.18
N ILE A 31 7.84 -8.88 -3.22
CA ILE A 31 6.80 -8.80 -2.20
C ILE A 31 5.60 -9.67 -2.58
N ASN A 32 4.77 -9.97 -1.59
CA ASN A 32 3.50 -10.68 -1.74
C ASN A 32 2.35 -9.89 -1.06
N PRO A 33 1.09 -10.36 -1.16
CA PRO A 33 -0.03 -9.67 -0.52
C PRO A 33 0.12 -9.50 1.01
N PHE A 34 0.78 -10.45 1.68
CA PHE A 34 1.01 -10.38 3.12
C PHE A 34 1.99 -9.25 3.50
N ASP A 35 2.96 -8.93 2.64
CA ASP A 35 3.82 -7.74 2.81
C ASP A 35 2.98 -6.46 2.79
N VAL A 36 2.08 -6.32 1.82
CA VAL A 36 1.20 -5.15 1.71
C VAL A 36 0.34 -5.01 2.97
N GLN A 37 -0.26 -6.10 3.47
CA GLN A 37 -1.04 -6.07 4.72
C GLN A 37 -0.18 -5.67 5.93
N SER A 38 1.04 -6.20 6.00
CA SER A 38 1.97 -5.90 7.07
C SER A 38 2.31 -4.41 7.10
N ILE A 39 2.60 -3.82 5.94
CA ILE A 39 2.87 -2.38 5.80
C ILE A 39 1.63 -1.57 6.17
N VAL A 40 0.46 -1.94 5.65
CA VAL A 40 -0.79 -1.23 5.93
C VAL A 40 -1.08 -1.18 7.43
N LYS A 41 -0.85 -2.29 8.15
CA LYS A 41 -1.00 -2.34 9.61
C LYS A 41 0.11 -1.54 10.31
N ALA A 42 1.37 -1.81 9.99
CA ALA A 42 2.54 -1.28 10.69
C ALA A 42 2.70 0.25 10.58
N TYR A 43 2.13 0.87 9.56
CA TYR A 43 2.26 2.31 9.28
C TYR A 43 0.90 3.04 9.25
N GLY A 44 -0.18 2.40 9.68
CA GLY A 44 -1.49 3.04 9.75
C GLY A 44 -1.98 3.56 8.40
N VAL A 45 -1.68 2.87 7.30
CA VAL A 45 -1.97 3.37 5.93
C VAL A 45 -3.46 3.65 5.72
N LYS A 46 -4.34 2.95 6.43
CA LYS A 46 -5.79 3.19 6.36
C LYS A 46 -6.22 4.59 6.79
N SER A 47 -5.44 5.28 7.62
CA SER A 47 -5.73 6.67 8.04
C SER A 47 -5.06 7.71 7.14
N ARG A 48 -4.44 7.28 6.03
CA ARG A 48 -3.69 8.13 5.09
C ARG A 48 -4.48 8.24 3.78
N PRO A 49 -5.32 9.27 3.61
CA PRO A 49 -6.20 9.41 2.45
C PRO A 49 -5.46 9.66 1.13
N GLU A 50 -4.17 9.98 1.20
CA GLU A 50 -3.29 10.05 0.04
C GLU A 50 -2.86 8.65 -0.47
N PHE A 51 -2.98 7.62 0.36
CA PHE A 51 -2.54 6.25 0.06
C PHE A 51 -3.69 5.24 -0.05
N TYR A 52 -4.75 5.44 0.73
CA TYR A 52 -5.78 4.44 0.94
C TYR A 52 -7.17 5.01 0.73
N TYR A 53 -7.99 4.23 0.03
CA TYR A 53 -9.41 4.48 -0.12
C TYR A 53 -10.20 3.19 0.10
N LEU A 54 -11.30 3.31 0.84
CA LEU A 54 -12.31 2.27 0.97
C LEU A 54 -13.67 2.92 0.80
N SER A 55 -14.44 2.48 -0.19
CA SER A 55 -15.78 3.03 -0.40
C SER A 55 -16.73 2.62 0.73
N SER A 56 -17.77 3.41 0.96
CA SER A 56 -18.84 3.07 1.91
C SER A 56 -19.73 1.90 1.47
N VAL A 57 -19.57 1.42 0.23
CA VAL A 57 -20.29 0.24 -0.27
C VAL A 57 -19.85 -1.00 0.50
N ARG A 58 -20.82 -1.74 1.02
CA ARG A 58 -20.60 -3.00 1.73
C ARG A 58 -19.80 -3.97 0.85
N ASN A 59 -18.79 -4.61 1.43
CA ASN A 59 -17.87 -5.54 0.76
C ASN A 59 -17.01 -4.91 -0.36
N SER A 60 -16.89 -3.59 -0.41
CA SER A 60 -15.93 -2.98 -1.31
C SER A 60 -14.50 -3.39 -0.96
N SER A 61 -13.68 -3.58 -1.99
CA SER A 61 -12.27 -3.89 -1.80
C SER A 61 -11.48 -2.62 -1.52
N PRO A 62 -10.49 -2.66 -0.61
CA PRO A 62 -9.53 -1.58 -0.45
C PRO A 62 -8.84 -1.23 -1.76
N GLN A 63 -8.63 0.05 -1.93
CA GLN A 63 -8.01 0.67 -3.08
C GLN A 63 -6.83 1.53 -2.63
N TYR A 64 -5.79 1.59 -3.46
CA TYR A 64 -4.53 2.23 -3.16
C TYR A 64 -4.13 3.16 -4.31
N SER A 65 -3.46 4.25 -3.95
CA SER A 65 -2.95 5.23 -4.91
C SER A 65 -1.58 4.82 -5.46
N GLU A 66 -1.16 5.48 -6.54
CA GLU A 66 0.23 5.37 -7.03
C GLU A 66 1.22 5.88 -5.97
N ALA A 67 0.86 6.93 -5.21
CA ALA A 67 1.72 7.46 -4.15
C ALA A 67 2.05 6.42 -3.06
N PHE A 68 1.16 5.48 -2.79
CA PHE A 68 1.45 4.38 -1.87
C PHE A 68 2.52 3.43 -2.44
N ILE A 69 2.47 3.14 -3.74
CA ILE A 69 3.45 2.29 -4.43
C ILE A 69 4.81 2.97 -4.46
N GLU A 70 4.86 4.23 -4.88
CA GLU A 70 6.09 5.04 -4.91
C GLU A 70 6.72 5.11 -3.52
N TRP A 71 5.91 5.35 -2.48
CA TRP A 71 6.38 5.37 -1.11
C TRP A 71 6.97 4.02 -0.68
N MET A 72 6.34 2.88 -1.00
CA MET A 72 6.91 1.56 -0.69
C MET A 72 8.26 1.32 -1.35
N ILE A 73 8.43 1.78 -2.60
CA ILE A 73 9.69 1.66 -3.35
C ILE A 73 10.76 2.56 -2.72
N ASP A 74 10.45 3.82 -2.43
CA ASP A 74 11.37 4.77 -1.78
C ASP A 74 11.81 4.27 -0.39
N GLN A 75 10.89 3.73 0.41
CA GLN A 75 11.23 3.14 1.70
C GLN A 75 12.19 1.95 1.56
N TYR A 76 11.98 1.08 0.57
CA TYR A 76 12.89 -0.01 0.30
C TYR A 76 14.25 0.49 -0.17
N GLN A 77 14.31 1.47 -1.07
CA GLN A 77 15.57 2.04 -1.55
C GLN A 77 16.40 2.68 -0.42
N ARG A 78 15.74 3.25 0.59
CA ARG A 78 16.40 3.78 1.79
C ARG A 78 16.84 2.69 2.77
N ASP A 79 16.06 1.61 2.87
CA ASP A 79 16.30 0.49 3.76
C ASP A 79 15.86 -0.83 3.09
N HIS A 80 16.81 -1.59 2.56
CA HIS A 80 16.52 -2.88 1.91
C HIS A 80 15.91 -3.93 2.87
N THR A 81 15.89 -3.67 4.19
CA THR A 81 15.21 -4.54 5.16
C THR A 81 13.75 -4.15 5.40
N PHE A 82 13.29 -3.04 4.82
CA PHE A 82 11.99 -2.41 5.07
C PHE A 82 10.82 -3.39 5.07
N PHE A 83 10.69 -4.26 4.05
CA PHE A 83 9.59 -5.21 3.98
C PHE A 83 9.63 -6.25 5.11
N THR A 84 10.81 -6.77 5.43
CA THR A 84 10.99 -7.72 6.53
C THR A 84 10.75 -7.05 7.89
N ALA A 85 11.23 -5.82 8.07
CA ALA A 85 10.98 -5.01 9.26
C ALA A 85 9.49 -4.71 9.43
N SER A 86 8.78 -4.41 8.35
CA SER A 86 7.34 -4.15 8.34
C SER A 86 6.53 -5.36 8.80
N ARG A 87 6.89 -6.58 8.38
CA ARG A 87 6.28 -7.83 8.88
C ARG A 87 6.42 -7.97 10.40
N ARG A 88 7.61 -7.69 10.95
CA ARG A 88 7.87 -7.75 12.39
C ARG A 88 7.05 -6.71 13.14
N LYS A 89 7.04 -5.46 12.64
CA LYS A 89 6.27 -4.36 13.22
C LYS A 89 4.76 -4.63 13.22
N ALA A 90 4.23 -5.23 12.16
CA ALA A 90 2.81 -5.59 12.07
C ALA A 90 2.40 -6.64 13.12
N LYS A 91 3.29 -7.58 13.45
CA LYS A 91 3.08 -8.57 14.51
C LYS A 91 3.14 -7.96 15.91
N ALA A 92 4.03 -6.99 16.12
CA ALA A 92 4.18 -6.29 17.39
C ALA A 92 3.10 -5.22 17.64
N SER A 93 2.39 -4.81 16.59
CA SER A 93 1.29 -3.85 16.70
C SER A 93 0.06 -4.57 17.29
N PRO A 94 -0.57 -4.02 18.35
CA PRO A 94 -1.75 -4.61 18.99
C PRO A 94 -2.94 -4.75 18.03
#